data_AF-A0A846MV08-F1
#
_entry.id   AF-A0A846MV08-F1
#
_cell.length_a   1.000
_cell.length_b   1.000
_cell.length_c   1.000
_cell.angle_alpha   90.00
_cell.angle_beta   90.00
_cell.angle_gamma   90.00
#
_symmetry.space_group_name_H-M   'P 1'
#
loop_
_entity.id
_entity.type
_entity.pdbx_description
1 polymer ?
#
loop_
_entity_poly.entity_id
_entity_poly.type
_entity_poly.pdbx_seq_one_letter_code
_entity_poly.pdbx_strand_id
1 'polypeptide(L)'
;MRNPSLILFLCGTLLAGCSSTPQPDVTQLAPWTRELRDRQPEEAFAAVYRWRGHSLVFVGASHSTRSDSPTFKLIADVYARKRFDTLIAEGFSYAAGPDAPRTLQWLQSQTETDGFVMGGESVPALRGAVQQHAHIWGGEPGDSVIRDRLLAEGISDVDLLGFYTLRSVPQWIREKRIADGGDPRVKDLVESELIRNRSRLGLKEALLPDYTAWAQWYERTNGQAFGSKFQLEEVGPLVDGDFSTNKLAAAVGRARDAFLLGTIADHLGEGENLLVVFGASHLMILRPALDRMLGAPCYVGGNMGTAPASCFE
;
A
#
# COMPACT_ATOMS: atom_id res chain seq x y z
N MET A 1 13.25 -14.34 -75.90
CA MET A 1 13.38 -13.35 -74.82
C MET A 1 12.34 -13.68 -73.75
N ARG A 2 12.75 -14.33 -72.66
CA ARG A 2 11.87 -14.73 -71.54
C ARG A 2 12.41 -14.07 -70.27
N ASN A 3 11.63 -13.17 -69.67
CA ASN A 3 11.92 -12.56 -68.37
C ASN A 3 11.59 -13.57 -67.26
N PRO A 4 12.51 -13.83 -66.31
CA PRO A 4 12.17 -14.57 -65.11
C PRO A 4 11.60 -13.59 -64.07
N SER A 5 10.36 -13.84 -63.65
CA SER A 5 9.71 -13.16 -62.52
C SER A 5 10.37 -13.60 -61.21
N LEU A 6 10.97 -12.65 -60.51
CA LEU A 6 11.57 -12.84 -59.18
C LEU A 6 10.44 -12.85 -58.14
N ILE A 7 10.11 -14.02 -57.61
CA ILE A 7 9.16 -14.17 -56.49
C ILE A 7 9.94 -13.90 -55.19
N LEU A 8 9.73 -12.71 -54.61
CA LEU A 8 10.21 -12.39 -53.26
C LEU A 8 9.32 -13.11 -52.24
N PHE A 9 9.83 -14.19 -51.64
CA PHE A 9 9.24 -14.78 -50.45
C PHE A 9 9.53 -13.85 -49.25
N LEU A 10 8.55 -13.03 -48.86
CA LEU A 10 8.56 -12.39 -47.55
C LEU A 10 8.41 -13.49 -46.49
N CYS A 11 9.53 -13.92 -45.91
CA CYS A 11 9.55 -14.76 -44.74
C CYS A 11 9.18 -13.88 -43.53
N GLY A 12 7.87 -13.76 -43.26
CA GLY A 12 7.36 -13.11 -42.07
C GLY A 12 7.60 -13.98 -40.84
N THR A 13 8.76 -13.84 -40.21
CA THR A 13 9.01 -14.36 -38.86
C THR A 13 8.15 -13.56 -37.88
N LEU A 14 6.95 -14.06 -37.61
CA LEU A 14 6.16 -13.70 -36.44
C LEU A 14 6.94 -14.17 -35.21
N LEU A 15 7.85 -13.32 -34.74
CA LEU A 15 8.38 -13.41 -33.38
C LEU A 15 7.20 -13.16 -32.46
N ALA A 16 6.52 -14.23 -32.06
CA ALA A 16 5.66 -14.24 -30.90
C ALA A 16 6.56 -13.96 -29.69
N GLY A 17 6.86 -12.68 -29.47
CA GLY A 17 7.50 -12.21 -28.26
C GLY A 17 6.51 -12.48 -27.15
N CYS A 18 6.72 -13.58 -26.42
CA CYS A 18 6.02 -13.81 -25.17
C CYS A 18 6.37 -12.65 -24.23
N SER A 19 5.55 -11.62 -24.21
CA SER A 19 5.52 -10.66 -23.11
C SER A 19 5.02 -11.43 -21.90
N SER A 20 5.95 -12.05 -21.18
CA SER A 20 5.63 -12.68 -19.91
C SER A 20 5.64 -11.58 -18.86
N THR A 21 4.46 -11.20 -18.41
CA THR A 21 4.25 -10.46 -17.16
C THR A 21 5.14 -11.07 -16.07
N PRO A 22 5.88 -10.26 -15.30
CA PRO A 22 6.63 -10.78 -14.16
C PRO A 22 5.68 -11.55 -13.24
N GLN A 23 6.11 -12.71 -12.73
CA GLN A 23 5.23 -13.58 -11.95
C GLN A 23 5.39 -13.26 -10.46
N PRO A 24 4.38 -12.64 -9.82
CA PRO A 24 4.47 -12.31 -8.40
C PRO A 24 4.39 -13.59 -7.55
N ASP A 25 5.28 -13.72 -6.57
CA ASP A 25 5.24 -14.80 -5.58
C ASP A 25 4.92 -14.25 -4.20
N VAL A 26 3.64 -14.31 -3.83
CA VAL A 26 3.14 -13.81 -2.53
C VAL A 26 3.67 -14.60 -1.33
N THR A 27 4.26 -15.78 -1.54
CA THR A 27 4.89 -16.55 -0.46
C THR A 27 6.22 -15.95 -0.03
N GLN A 28 6.82 -15.07 -0.85
CA GLN A 28 8.06 -14.37 -0.53
C GLN A 28 7.85 -13.05 0.23
N LEU A 29 6.61 -12.64 0.48
CA LEU A 29 6.36 -11.46 1.32
C LEU A 29 6.90 -11.69 2.73
N ALA A 30 7.72 -10.76 3.21
CA ALA A 30 8.27 -10.87 4.56
C ALA A 30 7.15 -10.64 5.60
N PRO A 31 7.12 -11.42 6.70
CA PRO A 31 6.27 -11.09 7.82
C PRO A 31 6.75 -9.80 8.49
N TRP A 32 5.83 -8.89 8.82
CA TRP A 32 6.17 -7.72 9.62
C TRP A 32 6.38 -8.11 11.07
N THR A 33 7.64 -8.24 11.47
CA THR A 33 8.07 -8.60 12.83
C THR A 33 8.77 -7.42 13.50
N ARG A 34 8.99 -7.49 14.82
CA ARG A 34 9.84 -6.51 15.52
C ARG A 34 11.23 -6.46 14.89
N GLU A 35 11.81 -7.61 14.57
CA GLU A 35 13.12 -7.69 13.91
C GLU A 35 13.13 -6.99 12.54
N LEU A 36 12.11 -7.19 11.70
CA LEU A 36 12.04 -6.52 10.39
C LEU A 36 11.85 -5.00 10.55
N ARG A 37 11.01 -4.59 11.50
CA ARG A 37 10.80 -3.18 11.86
C ARG A 37 12.11 -2.53 12.29
N ASP A 38 12.90 -3.18 13.14
CA ASP A 38 14.15 -2.65 13.66
C ASP A 38 15.25 -2.54 12.58
N ARG A 39 15.10 -3.25 11.46
CA ARG A 39 15.96 -3.12 10.25
C ARG A 39 15.45 -2.06 9.27
N GLN A 40 14.25 -1.54 9.45
CA GLN A 40 13.73 -0.49 8.57
C GLN A 40 14.57 0.78 8.75
N PRO A 41 15.01 1.42 7.66
CA PRO A 41 15.62 2.75 7.74
C PRO A 41 14.70 3.74 8.49
N GLU A 42 15.29 4.58 9.34
CA GLU A 42 14.55 5.61 10.09
C GLU A 42 13.97 6.69 9.14
N GLU A 43 14.73 7.01 8.09
CA GLU A 43 14.33 7.96 7.06
C GLU A 43 13.70 7.26 5.84
N ALA A 44 13.04 8.05 5.00
CA ALA A 44 12.54 7.57 3.72
C ALA A 44 13.68 7.03 2.83
N PHE A 45 13.40 5.96 2.11
CA PHE A 45 14.36 5.36 1.18
C PHE A 45 13.64 4.82 -0.05
N ALA A 46 14.37 4.71 -1.16
CA ALA A 46 13.85 4.13 -2.40
C ALA A 46 14.60 2.85 -2.74
N ALA A 47 13.92 1.93 -3.42
CA ALA A 47 14.52 0.82 -4.14
C ALA A 47 14.20 0.94 -5.63
N VAL A 48 15.22 0.80 -6.48
CA VAL A 48 15.09 0.91 -7.93
C VAL A 48 15.36 -0.44 -8.58
N TYR A 49 14.39 -0.92 -9.34
CA TYR A 49 14.44 -2.18 -10.07
C TYR A 49 14.37 -1.92 -11.57
N ARG A 50 14.89 -2.87 -12.35
CA ARG A 50 14.78 -2.89 -13.81
C ARG A 50 14.12 -4.18 -14.26
N TRP A 51 13.23 -4.07 -15.24
CA TRP A 51 12.59 -5.20 -15.88
C TRP A 51 12.40 -4.92 -17.37
N ARG A 52 13.10 -5.67 -18.22
CA ARG A 52 12.96 -5.62 -19.69
C ARG A 52 13.00 -4.21 -20.30
N GLY A 53 13.85 -3.32 -19.75
CA GLY A 53 14.00 -1.93 -20.23
C GLY A 53 13.09 -0.92 -19.53
N HIS A 54 12.21 -1.36 -18.63
CA HIS A 54 11.36 -0.51 -17.80
C HIS A 54 11.91 -0.44 -16.38
N SER A 55 11.62 0.65 -15.67
CA SER A 55 12.02 0.84 -14.27
C SER A 55 10.83 0.77 -13.34
N LEU A 56 11.01 0.13 -12.19
CA LEU A 56 10.18 0.32 -11.01
C LEU A 56 11.00 1.12 -9.99
N VAL A 57 10.45 2.24 -9.51
CA VAL A 57 10.96 2.92 -8.32
C VAL A 57 9.91 2.79 -7.22
N PHE A 58 10.28 2.13 -6.11
CA PHE A 58 9.44 2.06 -4.93
C PHE A 58 10.03 2.99 -3.87
N VAL A 59 9.29 4.04 -3.51
CA VAL A 59 9.61 4.94 -2.40
C VAL A 59 8.92 4.43 -1.14
N GLY A 60 9.72 3.97 -0.18
CA GLY A 60 9.30 3.71 1.19
C GLY A 60 9.28 5.02 1.98
N ALA A 61 8.12 5.65 2.07
CA ALA A 61 7.90 6.92 2.73
C ALA A 61 7.97 6.80 4.26
N SER A 62 8.61 7.77 4.91
CA SER A 62 8.41 8.06 6.32
C SER A 62 7.30 9.12 6.42
N HIS A 63 6.14 8.76 6.98
CA HIS A 63 4.95 9.61 6.97
C HIS A 63 5.26 11.00 7.53
N SER A 64 5.00 12.03 6.74
CA SER A 64 5.32 13.41 7.09
C SER A 64 4.33 14.37 6.44
N THR A 65 4.04 15.46 7.14
CA THR A 65 3.26 16.58 6.61
C THR A 65 4.12 17.80 6.38
N ARG A 66 5.45 17.65 6.35
CA ARG A 66 6.41 18.75 6.16
C ARG A 66 7.05 18.69 4.78
N SER A 67 6.96 19.78 4.02
CA SER A 67 7.46 19.84 2.64
C SER A 67 8.99 19.83 2.52
N ASP A 68 9.69 20.16 3.61
CA ASP A 68 11.14 20.05 3.76
C ASP A 68 11.60 18.68 4.26
N SER A 69 10.68 17.71 4.47
CA SER A 69 11.06 16.39 4.98
C SER A 69 11.83 15.54 3.95
N PRO A 70 12.67 14.59 4.42
CA PRO A 70 13.37 13.65 3.55
C PRO A 70 12.46 12.92 2.57
N THR A 71 11.24 12.55 2.98
CA THR A 71 10.25 11.90 2.11
C THR A 71 9.87 12.77 0.91
N PHE A 72 9.55 14.05 1.14
CA PHE A 72 9.14 14.97 0.07
C PHE A 72 10.29 15.23 -0.90
N LYS A 73 11.49 15.44 -0.36
CA LYS A 73 12.72 15.59 -1.16
C LYS A 73 12.98 14.35 -2.01
N LEU A 74 12.90 13.16 -1.43
CA LEU A 74 13.13 11.90 -2.15
C LEU A 74 12.14 11.71 -3.30
N ILE A 75 10.85 11.99 -3.09
CA ILE A 75 9.83 11.93 -4.16
C ILE A 75 10.15 12.91 -5.29
N ALA A 76 10.51 14.16 -4.95
CA ALA A 76 10.90 15.16 -5.94
C ALA A 76 12.15 14.73 -6.73
N ASP A 77 13.16 14.19 -6.05
CA ASP A 77 14.39 13.70 -6.66
C ASP A 77 14.11 12.51 -7.61
N VAL A 78 13.18 11.62 -7.26
CA VAL A 78 12.75 10.52 -8.13
C VAL A 78 12.15 11.04 -9.44
N TYR A 79 11.22 11.99 -9.37
CA TYR A 79 10.63 12.59 -10.57
C TYR A 79 11.63 13.40 -11.40
N ALA A 80 12.65 13.98 -10.78
CA ALA A 80 13.72 14.66 -11.51
C ALA A 80 14.63 13.69 -12.28
N ARG A 81 14.67 12.41 -11.91
CA ARG A 81 15.56 11.41 -12.52
C ARG A 81 14.96 10.67 -13.70
N LYS A 82 13.65 10.44 -13.70
CA LYS A 82 12.98 9.66 -14.74
C LYS A 82 11.53 10.11 -14.91
N ARG A 83 11.05 9.98 -16.14
CA ARG A 83 9.62 10.08 -16.45
C ARG A 83 8.94 8.74 -16.19
N PHE A 84 7.82 8.77 -15.47
CA PHE A 84 6.99 7.61 -15.20
C PHE A 84 5.74 7.63 -16.06
N ASP A 85 5.25 6.45 -16.39
CA ASP A 85 3.99 6.25 -17.09
C ASP A 85 2.85 6.08 -16.08
N THR A 86 3.16 5.48 -14.91
CA THR A 86 2.19 5.20 -13.85
C THR A 86 2.74 5.54 -12.46
N LEU A 87 1.89 6.11 -11.62
CA LEU A 87 2.03 6.22 -10.17
C LEU A 87 1.00 5.31 -9.49
N ILE A 88 1.44 4.45 -8.55
CA ILE A 88 0.56 3.79 -7.58
C ILE A 88 0.78 4.42 -6.20
N ALA A 89 -0.27 5.01 -5.62
CA ALA A 89 -0.20 5.75 -4.36
C ALA A 89 -1.01 5.10 -3.24
N GLU A 90 -0.45 5.09 -2.03
CA GLU A 90 -1.13 4.63 -0.81
C GLU A 90 -2.35 5.49 -0.46
N GLY A 91 -3.37 4.89 0.16
CA GLY A 91 -4.53 5.59 0.69
C GLY A 91 -5.66 5.86 -0.31
N PHE A 92 -5.48 5.50 -1.59
CA PHE A 92 -6.51 5.58 -2.62
C PHE A 92 -6.92 4.20 -3.10
N SER A 93 -8.21 4.02 -3.40
CA SER A 93 -8.75 2.75 -3.90
C SER A 93 -8.28 2.46 -5.33
N TYR A 94 -7.73 1.27 -5.56
CA TYR A 94 -7.39 0.81 -6.91
C TYR A 94 -8.63 0.65 -7.80
N ALA A 95 -9.74 0.19 -7.21
CA ALA A 95 -11.00 -0.02 -7.93
C ALA A 95 -11.63 1.28 -8.47
N ALA A 96 -11.14 2.45 -8.06
CA ALA A 96 -11.56 3.73 -8.63
C ALA A 96 -11.03 3.96 -10.05
N GLY A 97 -10.07 3.16 -10.51
CA GLY A 97 -9.45 3.28 -11.83
C GLY A 97 -8.35 4.35 -11.90
N PRO A 98 -7.74 4.52 -13.08
CA PRO A 98 -6.74 5.54 -13.30
C PRO A 98 -7.37 6.93 -13.22
N ASP A 99 -6.62 7.89 -12.68
CA ASP A 99 -6.96 9.31 -12.66
C ASP A 99 -8.35 9.59 -12.07
N ALA A 100 -8.75 8.80 -11.07
CA ALA A 100 -10.06 8.86 -10.46
C ALA A 100 -10.45 10.31 -10.08
N PRO A 101 -11.62 10.82 -10.51
CA PRO A 101 -11.99 12.23 -10.32
C PRO A 101 -11.91 12.70 -8.86
N ARG A 102 -12.27 11.82 -7.91
CA ARG A 102 -12.19 12.13 -6.49
C ARG A 102 -10.76 12.33 -6.01
N THR A 103 -9.80 11.57 -6.52
CA THR A 103 -8.37 11.71 -6.20
C THR A 103 -7.85 13.04 -6.71
N LEU A 104 -8.19 13.41 -7.95
CA LEU A 104 -7.79 14.69 -8.54
C LEU A 104 -8.44 15.89 -7.83
N GLN A 105 -9.72 15.80 -7.50
CA GLN A 105 -10.41 16.84 -6.70
C GLN A 105 -9.82 16.97 -5.30
N TRP A 106 -9.51 15.84 -4.65
CA TRP A 106 -8.81 15.84 -3.36
C TRP A 106 -7.45 16.52 -3.49
N LEU A 107 -6.67 16.21 -4.54
CA LEU A 107 -5.37 16.83 -4.78
C LEU A 107 -5.48 18.35 -4.95
N GLN A 108 -6.49 18.80 -5.70
CA GLN A 108 -6.77 20.22 -5.94
C GLN A 108 -7.17 20.96 -4.65
N SER A 109 -7.76 20.27 -3.67
CA SER A 109 -8.10 20.87 -2.39
C SER A 109 -6.93 20.90 -1.40
N GLN A 110 -5.81 20.25 -1.71
CA GLN A 110 -4.64 20.25 -0.83
C GLN A 110 -3.91 21.59 -0.89
N THR A 111 -3.77 22.20 0.28
CA THR A 111 -3.03 23.46 0.47
C THR A 111 -1.72 23.18 1.19
N GLU A 112 -0.75 24.06 0.95
CA GLU A 112 0.49 24.13 1.72
C GLU A 112 0.52 25.47 2.44
N THR A 113 0.79 25.46 3.74
CA THR A 113 0.92 26.67 4.57
C THR A 113 2.13 26.53 5.47
N ASP A 114 3.09 27.44 5.37
CA ASP A 114 4.34 27.42 6.15
C ASP A 114 5.08 26.07 6.12
N GLY A 115 5.09 25.46 4.94
CA GLY A 115 5.69 24.14 4.70
C GLY A 115 4.92 22.95 5.26
N PHE A 116 3.71 23.16 5.80
CA PHE A 116 2.81 22.10 6.21
C PHE A 116 1.87 21.70 5.07
N VAL A 117 1.82 20.42 4.75
CA VAL A 117 1.01 19.82 3.68
C VAL A 117 0.07 18.78 4.28
N MET A 118 -1.23 19.09 4.31
CA MET A 118 -2.24 18.29 5.01
C MET A 118 -2.33 16.85 4.51
N GLY A 119 -2.26 16.65 3.18
CA GLY A 119 -2.29 15.33 2.56
C GLY A 119 -0.96 14.55 2.62
N GLY A 120 0.04 15.08 3.34
CA GLY A 120 1.34 14.42 3.51
C GLY A 120 2.05 14.11 2.19
N GLU A 121 2.83 13.04 2.18
CA GLU A 121 3.65 12.59 1.05
C GLU A 121 2.86 12.21 -0.20
N SER A 122 1.56 11.91 -0.09
CA SER A 122 0.70 11.66 -1.26
C SER A 122 0.62 12.89 -2.16
N VAL A 123 0.70 14.11 -1.60
CA VAL A 123 0.57 15.35 -2.38
C VAL A 123 1.71 15.56 -3.38
N PRO A 124 3.01 15.56 -2.99
CA PRO A 124 4.10 15.68 -3.96
C PRO A 124 4.13 14.49 -4.94
N ALA A 125 3.75 13.28 -4.51
CA ALA A 125 3.64 12.13 -5.40
C ALA A 125 2.65 12.40 -6.53
N LEU A 126 1.40 12.72 -6.18
CA LEU A 126 0.34 12.96 -7.16
C LEU A 126 0.61 14.20 -8.04
N ARG A 127 1.16 15.28 -7.46
CA ARG A 127 1.54 16.47 -8.25
C ARG A 127 2.61 16.15 -9.28
N GLY A 128 3.62 15.37 -8.92
CA GLY A 128 4.67 14.95 -9.86
C GLY A 128 4.11 14.07 -10.99
N ALA A 129 3.20 13.15 -10.69
CA ALA A 129 2.50 12.35 -11.69
C ALA A 129 1.72 13.23 -12.68
N VAL A 130 0.92 14.18 -12.19
CA VAL A 130 0.19 15.14 -13.04
C VAL A 130 1.15 15.93 -13.93
N GLN A 131 2.26 16.42 -13.39
CA GLN A 131 3.27 17.18 -14.15
C GLN A 131 3.93 16.35 -15.26
N GLN A 132 4.13 15.06 -15.03
CA GLN A 132 4.69 14.14 -16.02
C GLN A 132 3.64 13.55 -16.97
N HIS A 133 2.35 13.82 -16.75
CA HIS A 133 1.24 13.15 -17.42
C HIS A 133 1.26 11.61 -17.23
N ALA A 134 1.66 11.16 -16.04
CA ALA A 134 1.56 9.77 -15.62
C ALA A 134 0.14 9.46 -15.13
N HIS A 135 -0.35 8.25 -15.37
CA HIS A 135 -1.62 7.77 -14.81
C HIS A 135 -1.51 7.56 -13.30
N ILE A 136 -2.51 8.03 -12.57
CA ILE A 136 -2.58 7.89 -11.11
C ILE A 136 -3.52 6.75 -10.74
N TRP A 137 -2.97 5.71 -10.13
CA TRP A 137 -3.73 4.62 -9.53
C TRP A 137 -3.64 4.68 -8.00
N GLY A 138 -4.73 4.33 -7.34
CA GLY A 138 -4.68 4.03 -5.91
C GLY A 138 -4.16 2.62 -5.68
N GLY A 139 -3.35 2.38 -4.66
CA GLY A 139 -2.82 1.02 -4.41
C GLY A 139 -3.60 0.22 -3.36
N GLU A 140 -4.73 0.73 -2.86
CA GLU A 140 -5.54 0.02 -1.86
C GLU A 140 -6.55 -0.93 -2.50
N PRO A 141 -6.57 -2.22 -2.11
CA PRO A 141 -7.68 -3.10 -2.46
C PRO A 141 -8.96 -2.67 -1.75
N GLY A 142 -10.11 -3.02 -2.34
CA GLY A 142 -11.40 -2.90 -1.67
C GLY A 142 -11.52 -3.82 -0.45
N ASP A 143 -12.29 -3.42 0.56
CA ASP A 143 -12.43 -4.20 1.80
C ASP A 143 -13.00 -5.61 1.56
N SER A 144 -13.87 -5.79 0.57
CA SER A 144 -14.40 -7.10 0.20
C SER A 144 -13.32 -8.04 -0.33
N VAL A 145 -12.34 -7.52 -1.09
CA VAL A 145 -11.20 -8.29 -1.60
C VAL A 145 -10.33 -8.79 -0.44
N ILE A 146 -10.08 -7.92 0.54
CA ILE A 146 -9.35 -8.31 1.76
C ILE A 146 -10.15 -9.34 2.55
N ARG A 147 -11.44 -9.09 2.80
CA ARG A 147 -12.32 -10.02 3.52
C ARG A 147 -12.30 -11.41 2.89
N ASP A 148 -12.56 -11.51 1.59
CA ASP A 148 -12.69 -12.80 0.89
C ASP A 148 -11.41 -13.62 0.98
N ARG A 149 -10.25 -12.94 0.90
CA ARG A 149 -8.96 -13.58 1.10
C ARG A 149 -8.76 -14.07 2.53
N LEU A 150 -9.06 -13.24 3.52
CA LEU A 150 -8.86 -13.61 4.92
C LEU A 150 -9.80 -14.73 5.37
N LEU A 151 -11.02 -14.80 4.82
CA LEU A 151 -11.93 -15.92 5.02
C LEU A 151 -11.36 -17.22 4.44
N ALA A 152 -10.74 -17.17 3.26
CA ALA A 152 -10.06 -18.32 2.67
C ALA A 152 -8.84 -18.78 3.48
N GLU A 153 -8.23 -17.88 4.26
CA GLU A 153 -7.15 -18.18 5.22
C GLU A 153 -7.68 -18.60 6.61
N GLY A 154 -9.00 -18.70 6.79
CA GLY A 154 -9.66 -19.19 8.00
C GLY A 154 -9.95 -18.13 9.07
N ILE A 155 -9.75 -16.84 8.78
CA ILE A 155 -10.14 -15.75 9.69
C ILE A 155 -11.65 -15.53 9.59
N SER A 156 -12.33 -15.52 10.74
CA SER A 156 -13.78 -15.40 10.78
C SER A 156 -14.28 -13.97 10.49
N ASP A 157 -15.52 -13.85 10.00
CA ASP A 157 -16.18 -12.54 9.84
C ASP A 157 -16.27 -11.77 11.16
N VAL A 158 -16.43 -12.47 12.29
CA VAL A 158 -16.48 -11.86 13.63
C VAL A 158 -15.14 -11.22 13.97
N ASP A 159 -14.03 -11.89 13.69
CA ASP A 159 -12.69 -11.37 13.96
C ASP A 159 -12.36 -10.19 13.04
N LEU A 160 -12.74 -10.27 11.76
CA LEU A 160 -12.57 -9.15 10.83
C LEU A 160 -13.36 -7.93 11.28
N LEU A 161 -14.65 -8.09 11.60
CA LEU A 161 -15.49 -6.99 12.06
C LEU A 161 -14.98 -6.40 13.38
N GLY A 162 -14.61 -7.26 14.33
CA GLY A 162 -14.05 -6.85 15.61
C GLY A 162 -12.78 -6.02 15.44
N PHE A 163 -11.85 -6.52 14.61
CA PHE A 163 -10.57 -5.87 14.35
C PHE A 163 -10.72 -4.57 13.55
N TYR A 164 -11.55 -4.54 12.50
CA TYR A 164 -11.79 -3.32 11.71
C TYR A 164 -12.42 -2.20 12.55
N THR A 165 -13.20 -2.55 13.57
CA THR A 165 -13.70 -1.57 14.54
C THR A 165 -12.60 -1.12 15.51
N LEU A 166 -11.79 -2.05 16.02
CA LEU A 166 -10.68 -1.73 16.95
C LEU A 166 -9.62 -0.82 16.30
N ARG A 167 -9.24 -1.06 15.04
CA ARG A 167 -8.22 -0.27 14.32
C ARG A 167 -8.58 1.20 14.12
N SER A 168 -9.84 1.58 14.33
CA SER A 168 -10.29 2.98 14.26
C SER A 168 -9.99 3.76 15.55
N VAL A 169 -9.75 3.08 16.68
CA VAL A 169 -9.48 3.71 17.98
C VAL A 169 -8.24 4.62 17.96
N PRO A 170 -7.07 4.21 17.44
CA PRO A 170 -5.92 5.12 17.32
C PRO A 170 -6.21 6.39 16.54
N GLN A 171 -7.02 6.29 15.48
CA GLN A 171 -7.39 7.46 14.69
C GLN A 171 -8.25 8.42 15.52
N TRP A 172 -9.21 7.91 16.29
CA TRP A 172 -10.02 8.76 17.18
C TRP A 172 -9.19 9.47 18.24
N ILE A 173 -8.14 8.81 18.77
CA ILE A 173 -7.19 9.41 19.70
C ILE A 173 -6.38 10.52 19.01
N ARG A 174 -5.81 10.25 17.82
CA ARG A 174 -5.05 11.25 17.04
C ARG A 174 -5.90 12.48 16.67
N GLU A 175 -7.15 12.25 16.30
CA GLU A 175 -8.13 13.30 15.99
C GLU A 175 -8.70 13.99 17.24
N LYS A 176 -8.29 13.59 18.45
CA LYS A 176 -8.78 14.10 19.73
C LYS A 176 -10.29 13.96 19.92
N ARG A 177 -10.90 12.96 19.27
CA ARG A 177 -12.31 12.59 19.46
C ARG A 177 -12.53 11.89 20.78
N ILE A 178 -11.50 11.22 21.28
CA ILE A 178 -11.40 10.58 22.60
C ILE A 178 -10.01 10.83 23.18
N ALA A 179 -9.87 10.79 24.50
CA ALA A 179 -8.57 10.87 25.15
C ALA A 179 -7.81 9.53 25.08
N ASP A 180 -8.50 8.43 25.38
CA ASP A 180 -7.99 7.06 25.38
C ASP A 180 -9.15 6.05 25.24
N GLY A 181 -8.86 4.75 25.36
CA GLY A 181 -9.87 3.68 25.24
C GLY A 181 -10.90 3.64 26.38
N GLY A 182 -10.68 4.33 27.50
CA GLY A 182 -11.63 4.44 28.61
C GLY A 182 -12.58 5.64 28.51
N ASP A 183 -12.46 6.46 27.46
CA ASP A 183 -13.31 7.64 27.27
C ASP A 183 -14.80 7.23 27.12
N PRO A 184 -15.74 7.90 27.81
CA PRO A 184 -17.16 7.53 27.77
C PRO A 184 -17.78 7.59 26.37
N ARG A 185 -17.18 8.35 25.44
CA ARG A 185 -17.63 8.45 24.04
C ARG A 185 -17.27 7.22 23.19
N VAL A 186 -16.38 6.34 23.67
CA VAL A 186 -15.93 5.19 22.88
C VAL A 186 -17.08 4.25 22.52
N LYS A 187 -18.05 4.06 23.42
CA LYS A 187 -19.22 3.22 23.17
C LYS A 187 -19.94 3.61 21.88
N ASP A 188 -20.35 4.87 21.78
CA ASP A 188 -21.11 5.39 20.62
C ASP A 188 -20.28 5.35 19.34
N LEU A 189 -18.96 5.57 19.46
CA LEU A 189 -18.03 5.50 18.34
C LEU A 189 -17.88 4.06 17.82
N VAL A 190 -17.76 3.08 18.71
CA VAL A 190 -17.71 1.65 18.38
C VAL A 190 -19.00 1.21 17.73
N GLU A 191 -20.17 1.57 18.28
CA GLU A 191 -21.47 1.20 17.69
C GLU A 191 -21.63 1.78 16.27
N SER A 192 -21.26 3.05 16.10
CA SER A 192 -21.26 3.70 14.78
C SER A 192 -20.29 3.02 13.79
N GLU A 193 -19.13 2.60 14.28
CA GLU A 193 -18.09 1.96 13.48
C GLU A 193 -18.46 0.52 13.10
N LEU A 194 -19.12 -0.23 13.99
CA LEU A 194 -19.69 -1.55 13.69
C LEU A 194 -20.69 -1.46 12.53
N ILE A 195 -21.60 -0.48 12.54
CA ILE A 195 -22.56 -0.27 11.45
C ILE A 195 -21.82 0.00 10.13
N ARG A 196 -20.85 0.92 10.14
CA ARG A 196 -20.06 1.25 8.94
C ARG A 196 -19.30 0.04 8.42
N ASN A 197 -18.63 -0.70 9.29
CA ASN A 197 -17.80 -1.84 8.89
C ASN A 197 -18.63 -3.03 8.43
N ARG A 198 -19.80 -3.30 9.03
CA ARG A 198 -20.73 -4.31 8.50
C ARG A 198 -21.16 -3.97 7.07
N SER A 199 -21.48 -2.71 6.79
CA SER A 199 -21.85 -2.29 5.43
C SER A 199 -20.68 -2.45 4.45
N ARG A 200 -19.48 -1.95 4.80
CA ARG A 200 -18.28 -2.05 3.95
C ARG A 200 -17.86 -3.48 3.67
N LEU A 201 -17.94 -4.34 4.69
CA LEU A 201 -17.57 -5.75 4.61
C LEU A 201 -18.74 -6.64 4.16
N GLY A 202 -19.91 -6.10 3.84
CA GLY A 202 -21.08 -6.89 3.45
C GLY A 202 -21.50 -7.98 4.46
N LEU A 203 -21.43 -7.66 5.76
CA LEU A 203 -21.69 -8.59 6.86
C LEU A 203 -23.11 -8.43 7.43
N LYS A 204 -23.62 -9.52 8.03
CA LYS A 204 -24.95 -9.55 8.66
C LYS A 204 -24.99 -8.70 9.93
N GLU A 205 -26.10 -8.00 10.17
CA GLU A 205 -26.32 -7.17 11.37
C GLU A 205 -26.18 -7.92 12.70
N ALA A 206 -26.48 -9.23 12.71
CA ALA A 206 -26.37 -10.07 13.90
C ALA A 206 -24.92 -10.32 14.36
N LEU A 207 -23.91 -10.03 13.52
CA LEU A 207 -22.51 -10.16 13.90
C LEU A 207 -22.08 -8.93 14.70
N LEU A 208 -21.66 -9.15 15.95
CA LEU A 208 -21.29 -8.11 16.92
C LEU A 208 -22.34 -6.98 16.93
N PRO A 209 -23.58 -7.26 17.39
CA PRO A 209 -24.72 -6.36 17.20
C PRO A 209 -24.53 -4.99 17.88
N ASP A 210 -23.78 -4.92 18.97
CA ASP A 210 -23.59 -3.73 19.79
C ASP A 210 -22.19 -3.67 20.43
N TYR A 211 -21.94 -2.62 21.22
CA TYR A 211 -20.70 -2.46 21.98
C TYR A 211 -20.43 -3.61 22.95
N THR A 212 -21.46 -4.18 23.60
CA THR A 212 -21.29 -5.25 24.58
C THR A 212 -20.71 -6.50 23.93
N ALA A 213 -21.27 -6.90 22.78
CA ALA A 213 -20.77 -8.03 22.01
C ALA A 213 -19.34 -7.78 21.49
N TRP A 214 -19.04 -6.57 21.04
CA TRP A 214 -17.69 -6.20 20.60
C TRP A 214 -16.68 -6.21 21.75
N ALA A 215 -17.03 -5.67 22.92
CA ALA A 215 -16.15 -5.65 24.09
C ALA A 215 -15.85 -7.07 24.59
N GLN A 216 -16.85 -7.97 24.57
CA GLN A 216 -16.65 -9.39 24.86
C GLN A 216 -15.76 -10.09 23.83
N TRP A 217 -15.89 -9.74 22.54
CA TRP A 217 -14.98 -10.23 21.51
C TRP A 217 -13.55 -9.77 21.79
N TYR A 218 -13.33 -8.48 22.08
CA TYR A 218 -12.01 -7.94 22.39
C TYR A 218 -11.39 -8.66 23.59
N GLU A 219 -12.16 -8.86 24.67
CA GLU A 219 -11.68 -9.52 25.88
C GLU A 219 -11.28 -10.98 25.63
N ARG A 220 -12.09 -11.73 24.87
CA ARG A 220 -11.72 -13.11 24.48
C ARG A 220 -10.49 -13.15 23.59
N THR A 221 -10.34 -12.19 22.68
CA THR A 221 -9.25 -12.16 21.69
C THR A 221 -7.92 -11.75 22.34
N ASN A 222 -7.92 -10.71 23.17
CA ASN A 222 -6.70 -10.13 23.75
C ASN A 222 -6.47 -10.53 25.22
N GLY A 223 -7.39 -11.28 25.84
CA GLY A 223 -7.26 -11.74 27.22
C GLY A 223 -7.40 -10.64 28.28
N GLN A 224 -7.90 -9.46 27.89
CA GLN A 224 -8.08 -8.31 28.78
C GLN A 224 -9.30 -7.48 28.35
N ALA A 225 -9.97 -6.84 29.31
CA ALA A 225 -11.08 -5.93 29.01
C ALA A 225 -10.60 -4.67 28.28
N PHE A 226 -11.38 -4.19 27.32
CA PHE A 226 -11.12 -2.93 26.63
C PHE A 226 -11.34 -1.74 27.58
N GLY A 227 -10.48 -0.71 27.51
CA GLY A 227 -10.62 0.49 28.34
C GLY A 227 -9.37 1.36 28.34
N SER A 228 -9.13 2.09 29.44
CA SER A 228 -8.02 3.06 29.55
C SER A 228 -6.61 2.45 29.46
N LYS A 229 -6.51 1.11 29.55
CA LYS A 229 -5.27 0.35 29.37
C LYS A 229 -5.00 -0.06 27.93
N PHE A 230 -5.90 0.28 26.99
CA PHE A 230 -5.69 0.05 25.56
C PHE A 230 -4.37 0.66 25.10
N GLN A 231 -3.59 -0.11 24.35
CA GLN A 231 -2.33 0.33 23.78
C GLN A 231 -2.44 0.44 22.26
N LEU A 232 -1.84 1.48 21.67
CA LEU A 232 -1.85 1.65 20.20
C LEU A 232 -1.21 0.47 19.47
N GLU A 233 -0.26 -0.21 20.13
CA GLU A 233 0.43 -1.38 19.59
C GLU A 233 -0.52 -2.57 19.36
N GLU A 234 -1.67 -2.65 20.05
CA GLU A 234 -2.62 -3.76 19.89
C GLU A 234 -3.19 -3.90 18.47
N VAL A 235 -3.16 -2.83 17.68
CA VAL A 235 -3.60 -2.85 16.28
C VAL A 235 -2.46 -2.77 15.27
N GLY A 236 -1.21 -2.79 15.74
CA GLY A 236 -0.03 -2.83 14.89
C GLY A 236 0.09 -4.20 14.18
N PRO A 237 0.59 -4.26 12.93
CA PRO A 237 0.66 -5.50 12.15
C PRO A 237 1.85 -6.40 12.54
N LEU A 238 2.17 -6.55 13.82
CA LEU A 238 3.30 -7.35 14.30
C LEU A 238 2.95 -8.83 14.39
N VAL A 239 3.49 -9.67 13.50
CA VAL A 239 3.24 -11.13 13.52
C VAL A 239 3.69 -11.76 14.85
N ASP A 240 4.76 -11.24 15.44
CA ASP A 240 5.35 -11.62 16.71
C ASP A 240 4.89 -10.73 17.88
N GLY A 241 3.85 -9.91 17.68
CA GLY A 241 3.29 -9.01 18.69
C GLY A 241 2.61 -9.75 19.85
N ASP A 242 2.44 -9.05 20.97
CA ASP A 242 1.93 -9.62 22.21
C ASP A 242 0.41 -9.82 22.22
N PHE A 243 -0.30 -9.18 21.29
CA PHE A 243 -1.75 -9.20 21.21
C PHE A 243 -2.23 -10.06 20.04
N SER A 244 -3.29 -10.85 20.23
CA SER A 244 -3.88 -11.65 19.15
C SER A 244 -4.37 -10.77 17.99
N THR A 245 -4.82 -9.55 18.27
CA THR A 245 -5.18 -8.56 17.25
C THR A 245 -4.01 -8.12 16.38
N ASN A 246 -2.75 -8.28 16.82
CA ASN A 246 -1.59 -8.05 15.96
C ASN A 246 -1.52 -9.04 14.80
N LYS A 247 -1.91 -10.30 15.02
CA LYS A 247 -1.95 -11.33 13.97
C LYS A 247 -3.03 -11.02 12.93
N LEU A 248 -4.19 -10.52 13.37
CA LEU A 248 -5.25 -10.03 12.48
C LEU A 248 -4.76 -8.82 11.65
N ALA A 249 -4.11 -7.86 12.29
CA ALA A 249 -3.51 -6.71 11.63
C ALA A 249 -2.46 -7.12 10.59
N ALA A 250 -1.59 -8.07 10.94
CA ALA A 250 -0.56 -8.60 10.05
C ALA A 250 -1.16 -9.34 8.85
N ALA A 251 -2.22 -10.13 9.06
CA ALA A 251 -2.90 -10.82 7.96
C ALA A 251 -3.57 -9.82 7.00
N VAL A 252 -4.24 -8.80 7.52
CA VAL A 252 -4.79 -7.69 6.72
C VAL A 252 -3.69 -6.96 5.95
N GLY A 253 -2.58 -6.63 6.60
CA GLY A 253 -1.42 -5.99 5.98
C GLY A 253 -0.87 -6.83 4.82
N ARG A 254 -0.60 -8.12 5.08
CA ARG A 254 -0.12 -9.07 4.07
C ARG A 254 -1.07 -9.22 2.89
N ALA A 255 -2.39 -9.20 3.12
CA ALA A 255 -3.38 -9.24 2.06
C ALA A 255 -3.32 -7.99 1.17
N ARG A 256 -3.10 -6.79 1.75
CA ARG A 256 -2.88 -5.53 1.01
C ARG A 256 -1.57 -5.57 0.22
N ASP A 257 -0.48 -6.02 0.84
CA ASP A 257 0.83 -6.14 0.17
C ASP A 257 0.81 -7.13 -0.99
N ALA A 258 0.15 -8.26 -0.82
CA ALA A 258 0.02 -9.23 -1.90
C ALA A 258 -0.82 -8.71 -3.06
N PHE A 259 -1.84 -7.88 -2.80
CA PHE A 259 -2.57 -7.17 -3.84
C PHE A 259 -1.65 -6.18 -4.57
N LEU A 260 -0.94 -5.33 -3.83
CA LEU A 260 -0.01 -4.35 -4.39
C LEU A 260 1.09 -5.00 -5.24
N LEU A 261 1.65 -6.14 -4.79
CA LEU A 261 2.63 -6.90 -5.55
C LEU A 261 2.08 -7.36 -6.92
N GLY A 262 0.82 -7.84 -6.94
CA GLY A 262 0.14 -8.21 -8.18
C GLY A 262 -0.04 -7.01 -9.10
N THR A 263 -0.53 -5.90 -8.57
CA THR A 263 -0.70 -4.65 -9.31
C THR A 263 0.63 -4.15 -9.91
N ILE A 264 1.73 -4.18 -9.14
CA ILE A 264 3.06 -3.83 -9.64
C ILE A 264 3.46 -4.72 -10.81
N ALA A 265 3.22 -6.04 -10.69
CA ALA A 265 3.56 -7.00 -11.73
C ALA A 265 2.77 -6.75 -13.02
N ASP A 266 1.48 -6.45 -12.91
CA ASP A 266 0.59 -6.16 -14.04
C ASP A 266 1.08 -4.93 -14.83
N HIS A 267 1.29 -3.79 -14.16
CA HIS A 267 1.79 -2.56 -14.81
C HIS A 267 3.18 -2.75 -15.45
N LEU A 268 4.09 -3.49 -14.80
CA LEU A 268 5.38 -3.83 -15.42
C LEU A 268 5.24 -4.78 -16.62
N GLY A 269 4.23 -5.67 -16.62
CA GLY A 269 3.90 -6.54 -17.75
C GLY A 269 3.34 -5.79 -18.95
N GLU A 270 2.69 -4.65 -18.71
CA GLU A 270 2.21 -3.70 -19.72
C GLU A 270 3.32 -2.81 -20.29
N GLY A 271 4.55 -2.90 -19.74
CA GLY A 271 5.70 -2.14 -20.21
C GLY A 271 5.72 -0.70 -19.70
N GLU A 272 5.19 -0.46 -18.50
CA GLU A 272 5.17 0.88 -17.90
C GLU A 272 6.41 1.14 -17.03
N ASN A 273 6.90 2.38 -17.04
CA ASN A 273 7.79 2.88 -16.01
C ASN A 273 6.95 3.27 -14.80
N LEU A 274 7.18 2.56 -13.69
CA LEU A 274 6.30 2.59 -12.54
C LEU A 274 6.95 3.29 -11.34
N LEU A 275 6.22 4.21 -10.73
CA LEU A 275 6.52 4.76 -9.41
C LEU A 275 5.50 4.25 -8.40
N VAL A 276 5.98 3.72 -7.27
CA VAL A 276 5.15 3.34 -6.12
C VAL A 276 5.54 4.21 -4.93
N VAL A 277 4.56 4.86 -4.29
CA VAL A 277 4.79 5.67 -3.08
C VAL A 277 3.88 5.15 -1.96
N PHE A 278 4.49 4.45 -1.01
CA PHE A 278 3.85 3.79 0.12
C PHE A 278 4.72 3.92 1.37
N GLY A 279 4.15 3.74 2.56
CA GLY A 279 4.91 3.70 3.81
C GLY A 279 6.09 2.72 3.76
N ALA A 280 7.19 3.08 4.42
CA ALA A 280 8.45 2.33 4.42
C ALA A 280 8.29 0.84 4.80
N SER A 281 7.33 0.52 5.68
CA SER A 281 7.04 -0.86 6.08
C SER A 281 6.58 -1.72 4.92
N HIS A 282 5.77 -1.17 3.99
CA HIS A 282 5.30 -1.89 2.80
C HIS A 282 6.48 -2.28 1.90
N LEU A 283 7.43 -1.37 1.68
CA LEU A 283 8.65 -1.68 0.92
C LEU A 283 9.45 -2.80 1.58
N MET A 284 9.64 -2.75 2.90
CA MET A 284 10.36 -3.80 3.64
C MET A 284 9.68 -5.17 3.52
N ILE A 285 8.34 -5.22 3.56
CA ILE A 285 7.55 -6.45 3.39
C ILE A 285 7.66 -7.00 1.97
N LEU A 286 7.56 -6.11 0.97
CA LEU A 286 7.53 -6.48 -0.45
C LEU A 286 8.91 -6.83 -1.01
N ARG A 287 9.99 -6.30 -0.42
CA ARG A 287 11.34 -6.38 -1.00
C ARG A 287 11.79 -7.79 -1.36
N PRO A 288 11.65 -8.84 -0.53
CA PRO A 288 12.10 -10.17 -0.93
C PRO A 288 11.31 -10.73 -2.12
N ALA A 289 10.01 -10.43 -2.20
CA ALA A 289 9.18 -10.82 -3.34
C ALA A 289 9.56 -10.03 -4.61
N LEU A 290 9.81 -8.73 -4.50
CA LEU A 290 10.30 -7.90 -5.60
C LEU A 290 11.68 -8.36 -6.09
N ASP A 291 12.62 -8.65 -5.18
CA ASP A 291 13.95 -9.16 -5.49
C ASP A 291 13.89 -10.50 -6.22
N ARG A 292 12.95 -11.39 -5.82
CA ARG A 292 12.70 -12.66 -6.51
C ARG A 292 12.09 -12.45 -7.90
N MET A 293 11.17 -11.50 -8.02
CA MET A 293 10.41 -11.23 -9.24
C MET A 293 11.22 -10.49 -10.30
N LEU A 294 12.07 -9.53 -9.89
CA LEU A 294 12.74 -8.57 -10.77
C LEU A 294 14.27 -8.68 -10.73
N GLY A 295 14.82 -9.48 -9.81
CA GLY A 295 16.24 -9.45 -9.45
C GLY A 295 16.56 -8.38 -8.40
N ALA A 296 17.80 -8.35 -7.94
CA ALA A 296 18.22 -7.37 -6.94
C ALA A 296 18.04 -5.93 -7.45
N PRO A 297 17.65 -4.98 -6.57
CA PRO A 297 17.55 -3.58 -6.97
C PRO A 297 18.93 -3.05 -7.37
N CYS A 298 19.00 -2.27 -8.43
CA CYS A 298 20.25 -1.64 -8.87
C CYS A 298 20.66 -0.48 -7.94
N TYR A 299 19.72 0.02 -7.12
CA TYR A 299 19.96 1.04 -6.10
C TYR A 299 19.00 0.90 -4.92
N VAL A 300 19.50 1.13 -3.71
CA VAL A 300 18.70 1.31 -2.49
C VAL A 300 19.28 2.46 -1.67
N GLY A 301 18.47 3.44 -1.28
CA GLY A 301 18.89 4.53 -0.39
C GLY A 301 18.00 5.76 -0.41
N GLY A 302 18.30 6.73 0.47
CA GLY A 302 17.52 7.98 0.65
C GLY A 302 17.92 9.15 -0.25
N ASN A 303 18.94 9.00 -1.12
CA ASN A 303 19.42 10.08 -1.98
C ASN A 303 19.59 9.63 -3.44
N MET A 304 18.59 9.89 -4.29
CA MET A 304 18.63 9.55 -5.72
C MET A 304 19.79 10.20 -6.47
N GLY A 305 20.38 11.26 -5.91
CA GLY A 305 21.66 11.85 -6.32
C GLY A 305 22.75 10.81 -6.62
N THR A 306 22.78 9.76 -5.81
CA THR A 306 23.81 8.71 -5.81
C THR A 306 23.45 7.47 -6.61
N ALA A 307 22.21 7.36 -7.09
CA ALA A 307 21.76 6.23 -7.90
C ALA A 307 22.47 6.24 -9.27
N PRO A 308 23.06 5.10 -9.71
CA PRO A 308 23.69 5.00 -11.02
C PRO A 308 22.73 5.38 -12.16
N ALA A 309 23.21 6.11 -13.18
CA ALA A 309 22.39 6.45 -14.34
C ALA A 309 21.81 5.21 -15.04
N SER A 310 22.58 4.11 -15.06
CA SER A 310 22.19 2.82 -15.60
C SER A 310 20.97 2.17 -14.91
N CYS A 311 20.50 2.70 -13.79
CA CYS A 311 19.25 2.28 -13.16
C CYS A 311 18.01 2.81 -13.89
N PHE A 312 18.14 3.90 -14.64
CA PHE A 312 17.03 4.63 -15.27
C PHE A 312 17.04 4.58 -16.80
N GLU A 313 18.17 4.20 -17.39
CA GLU A 313 18.36 3.96 -18.83
C GLU A 313 17.75 2.64 -19.31
#